data_AF-A0AA39PJS5-F1
#
_entry.id   AF-A0AA39PJS5-F1
#
_cell.length_a   1.000
_cell.length_b   1.000
_cell.length_c   1.000
_cell.angle_alpha   90.00
_cell.angle_beta   90.00
_cell.angle_gamma   90.00
#
_symmetry.space_group_name_H-M   'P 1'
#
loop_
_entity.id
_entity.type
_entity.pdbx_description
1 polymer ?
#
loop_
_entity_poly.entity_id
_entity_poly.type
_entity_poly.pdbx_seq_one_letter_code
_entity_poly.pdbx_strand_id
1 'polypeptide(L)'
;MSQNASLILTLQRDNPCNTTITDHDDGKTLYQVCTEYEPSVTTFVKNGAGDIIASWEWREIRSDIISLFGASPTPVSSWLKKSIVPFKDTVTLEDHAGRKYKWKGNGPGLSFELYRGDDKIQPIARFLKSRRTADLTYTLAQLIFDERGEEIRDLIVISFLVLEKSRRTAENSTMNMADAQALPSFGPFQ
;
A
#
# COMPACT_ATOMS: atom_id res chain seq x y z
N MET A 1 -7.65 -31.40 11.44
CA MET A 1 -7.99 -30.27 10.54
C MET A 1 -7.16 -29.09 11.02
N SER A 2 -6.05 -28.78 10.33
CA SER A 2 -5.20 -27.65 10.74
C SER A 2 -5.96 -26.37 10.39
N GLN A 3 -6.25 -25.54 11.39
CA GLN A 3 -6.65 -24.17 11.11
C GLN A 3 -5.41 -23.49 10.56
N ASN A 4 -5.40 -23.14 9.26
CA ASN A 4 -4.39 -22.24 8.73
C ASN A 4 -4.50 -20.95 9.54
N ALA A 5 -3.48 -20.63 10.34
CA ALA A 5 -3.48 -19.40 11.10
C ALA A 5 -3.34 -18.24 10.09
N SER A 6 -4.40 -17.45 9.94
CA SER A 6 -4.37 -16.24 9.13
C SER A 6 -4.15 -15.05 10.05
N LEU A 7 -3.01 -14.38 9.91
CA LEU A 7 -2.82 -13.08 10.56
C LEU A 7 -3.67 -12.04 9.84
N ILE A 8 -4.41 -11.24 10.60
CA ILE A 8 -5.21 -10.13 10.08
C ILE A 8 -4.70 -8.85 10.71
N LEU A 9 -4.21 -7.94 9.88
CA LEU A 9 -3.81 -6.61 10.29
C LEU A 9 -4.94 -5.61 10.03
N THR A 10 -5.32 -4.86 11.05
CA THR A 10 -6.36 -3.82 10.98
C THR A 10 -5.73 -2.44 10.94
N LEU A 11 -6.12 -1.64 9.94
CA LEU A 11 -5.68 -0.25 9.83
C LEU A 11 -6.66 0.65 10.58
N GLN A 12 -6.16 1.40 11.57
CA GLN A 12 -7.00 2.31 12.36
C GLN A 12 -7.63 3.43 11.51
N ARG A 13 -6.93 3.85 10.45
CA ARG A 13 -7.43 4.80 9.45
C ARG A 13 -7.31 4.20 8.06
N ASP A 14 -8.29 4.53 7.23
CA ASP A 14 -8.27 4.15 5.81
C ASP A 14 -7.13 4.82 5.05
N ASN A 15 -6.67 6.01 5.48
CA ASN A 15 -5.47 6.63 4.93
C ASN A 15 -4.21 5.86 5.39
N PRO A 16 -3.40 5.30 4.48
CA PRO A 16 -2.17 4.58 4.84
C PRO A 16 -1.08 5.50 5.43
N CYS A 17 -1.22 6.82 5.26
CA CYS A 17 -0.30 7.81 5.82
C CYS A 17 -0.86 8.27 7.18
N ASN A 18 -0.07 8.21 8.24
CA ASN A 18 -0.50 8.50 9.61
C ASN A 18 -1.55 7.52 10.17
N THR A 19 -1.20 6.23 10.15
CA THR A 19 -2.06 5.14 10.64
C THR A 19 -1.30 4.22 11.60
N THR A 20 -2.05 3.64 12.53
CA THR A 20 -1.58 2.54 13.38
C THR A 20 -2.13 1.25 12.80
N ILE A 21 -1.29 0.23 12.69
CA ILE A 21 -1.67 -1.09 12.22
C ILE A 21 -1.58 -2.04 13.41
N THR A 22 -2.72 -2.61 13.78
CA THR A 22 -2.84 -3.53 14.91
C THR A 22 -3.13 -4.94 14.42
N ASP A 23 -2.72 -5.92 15.22
CA ASP A 23 -3.27 -7.27 15.12
C ASP A 23 -4.78 -7.21 15.40
N HIS A 24 -5.56 -7.95 14.62
CA HIS A 24 -7.01 -8.01 14.77
C HIS A 24 -7.44 -8.79 16.02
N ASP A 25 -6.69 -9.82 16.41
CA ASP A 25 -7.14 -10.78 17.42
C ASP A 25 -6.87 -10.27 18.85
N ASP A 26 -5.74 -9.62 19.08
CA ASP A 26 -5.36 -9.09 20.40
C ASP A 26 -5.28 -7.55 20.48
N GLY A 27 -5.44 -6.85 19.34
CA GLY A 27 -5.37 -5.40 19.27
C GLY A 27 -3.96 -4.82 19.44
N LYS A 28 -2.92 -5.66 19.48
CA LYS A 28 -1.53 -5.23 19.67
C LYS A 28 -1.06 -4.39 18.49
N THR A 29 -0.41 -3.25 18.77
CA THR A 29 0.25 -2.47 17.73
C THR A 29 1.43 -3.24 17.14
N LEU A 30 1.34 -3.52 15.85
CA LEU A 30 2.41 -4.18 15.09
C LEU A 30 3.19 -3.20 14.23
N TYR A 31 2.54 -2.13 13.76
CA TYR A 31 3.23 -1.06 13.02
C TYR A 31 2.66 0.31 13.34
N GLN A 32 3.53 1.31 13.28
CA GLN A 32 3.17 2.72 13.31
C GLN A 32 3.69 3.41 12.06
N VAL A 33 2.78 4.06 11.32
CA VAL A 33 3.11 4.82 10.11
C VAL A 33 2.98 6.29 10.42
N CYS A 34 4.06 7.06 10.22
CA CYS A 34 4.11 8.49 10.49
C CYS A 34 4.61 9.23 9.25
N THR A 35 3.98 10.34 8.90
CA THR A 35 4.42 11.22 7.81
C THR A 35 4.82 12.57 8.40
N GLU A 36 6.08 12.94 8.20
CA GLU A 36 6.64 14.25 8.54
C GLU A 36 6.66 15.13 7.28
N TYR A 37 6.48 16.44 7.42
CA TYR A 37 6.32 17.35 6.28
C TYR A 37 7.52 18.27 6.04
N GLU A 38 8.45 18.36 6.99
CA GLU A 38 9.62 19.24 6.93
C GLU A 38 10.90 18.44 7.24
N PRO A 39 12.03 18.71 6.57
CA PRO A 39 12.21 19.63 5.44
C PRO A 39 11.63 19.09 4.10
N SER A 40 11.20 17.83 4.07
CA SER A 40 10.56 17.17 2.93
C SER A 40 9.51 16.18 3.42
N VAL A 41 8.45 15.97 2.65
CA VAL A 41 7.38 15.02 3.01
C VAL A 41 7.94 13.60 3.03
N THR A 42 8.05 13.01 4.20
CA THR A 42 8.69 11.70 4.42
C THR A 42 7.79 10.81 5.25
N THR A 43 7.49 9.62 4.76
CA THR A 43 6.76 8.60 5.54
C THR A 43 7.75 7.62 6.15
N PHE A 44 7.55 7.29 7.41
CA PHE A 44 8.29 6.30 8.18
C PHE A 44 7.35 5.16 8.59
N VAL A 45 7.86 3.94 8.60
CA VAL A 45 7.19 2.76 9.14
C VAL A 45 8.05 2.21 10.26
N LYS A 46 7.46 2.17 11.47
CA LYS A 46 8.05 1.56 12.65
C LYS A 46 7.42 0.20 12.92
N ASN A 47 8.21 -0.79 13.30
CA ASN A 47 7.73 -2.09 13.77
C ASN A 47 7.21 -1.98 15.23
N GLY A 48 6.70 -3.09 15.78
CA GLY A 48 6.21 -3.15 17.16
C GLY A 48 7.28 -2.96 18.25
N ALA A 49 8.58 -3.02 17.90
CA ALA A 49 9.69 -2.69 18.79
C ALA A 49 10.07 -1.20 18.75
N GLY A 50 9.52 -0.44 17.78
CA GLY A 50 9.82 0.97 17.57
C GLY A 50 10.93 1.24 16.54
N ASP A 51 11.53 0.20 15.96
CA ASP A 51 12.58 0.35 14.95
C ASP A 51 11.98 0.80 13.62
N ILE A 52 12.66 1.73 12.95
CA ILE A 52 12.29 2.16 11.60
C ILE A 52 12.71 1.06 10.60
N ILE A 53 11.73 0.40 10.01
CA ILE A 53 11.95 -0.67 9.01
C ILE A 53 11.86 -0.14 7.57
N ALA A 54 11.23 1.02 7.37
CA ALA A 54 11.25 1.72 6.09
C ALA A 54 11.05 3.22 6.27
N SER A 55 11.61 3.99 5.36
CA SER A 55 11.28 5.40 5.17
C SER A 55 11.25 5.73 3.69
N TRP A 56 10.38 6.64 3.26
CA TRP A 56 10.43 7.18 1.90
C TRP A 56 10.08 8.66 1.81
N GLU A 57 10.91 9.38 1.06
CA GLU A 57 10.74 10.79 0.68
C GLU A 57 9.83 10.87 -0.55
N TRP A 58 8.77 11.68 -0.44
CA TRP A 58 7.79 11.88 -1.50
C TRP A 58 8.33 12.82 -2.56
N ARG A 59 8.15 12.45 -3.82
CA ARG A 59 8.58 13.26 -4.97
C ARG A 59 7.42 13.47 -5.93
N GLU A 60 7.24 14.70 -6.38
CA GLU A 60 6.13 15.05 -7.27
C GLU A 60 6.36 14.56 -8.71
N ILE A 61 7.57 14.74 -9.24
CA ILE A 61 7.88 14.48 -10.65
C ILE A 61 8.53 13.11 -10.86
N ARG A 62 9.33 12.65 -9.88
CA ARG A 62 10.12 11.42 -9.97
C ARG A 62 9.56 10.37 -9.01
N SER A 63 10.03 9.13 -9.15
CA SER A 63 9.78 8.10 -8.14
C SER A 63 10.23 8.58 -6.76
N ASP A 64 9.39 8.35 -5.75
CA ASP A 64 9.75 8.46 -4.33
C ASP A 64 11.06 7.70 -4.07
N ILE A 65 11.84 8.16 -3.09
CA ILE A 65 13.09 7.50 -2.66
C ILE A 65 12.81 6.75 -1.37
N ILE A 66 13.10 5.46 -1.35
CA ILE A 66 12.84 4.57 -0.23
C ILE A 66 14.16 4.01 0.33
N SER A 67 14.22 3.94 1.66
CA SER A 67 15.23 3.17 2.40
C SER A 67 14.51 2.01 3.08
N LEU A 68 14.98 0.78 2.86
CA LEU A 68 14.41 -0.44 3.43
C LEU A 68 15.39 -1.03 4.43
N PHE A 69 14.95 -1.32 5.65
CA PHE A 69 15.75 -2.00 6.68
C PHE A 69 17.14 -1.39 6.89
N GLY A 70 17.23 -0.06 6.86
CA GLY A 70 18.49 0.68 7.00
C GLY A 70 19.43 0.63 5.78
N ALA A 71 19.02 0.02 4.67
CA ALA A 71 19.78 0.02 3.43
C ALA A 71 19.85 1.41 2.78
N SER A 72 20.80 1.59 1.86
CA SER A 72 20.96 2.85 1.14
C SER A 72 19.68 3.26 0.40
N PRO A 73 19.34 4.57 0.38
CA PRO A 73 18.14 5.05 -0.30
C PRO A 73 18.16 4.73 -1.80
N THR A 74 17.07 4.21 -2.33
CA THR A 74 16.91 3.90 -3.76
C THR A 74 15.55 4.36 -4.28
N PRO A 75 15.37 4.58 -5.59
CA PRO A 75 14.05 4.88 -6.13
C PRO A 75 13.07 3.74 -5.86
N VAL A 76 11.83 4.05 -5.47
CA VAL A 76 10.75 3.05 -5.34
C VAL A 76 10.59 2.23 -6.62
N SER A 77 10.70 2.84 -7.80
CA SER A 77 10.65 2.14 -9.09
C SER A 77 11.83 1.18 -9.33
N SER A 78 12.90 1.27 -8.55
CA SER A 78 14.00 0.31 -8.57
C SER A 78 13.64 -1.00 -7.87
N TRP A 79 12.75 -0.94 -6.87
CA TRP A 79 12.29 -2.07 -6.07
C TRP A 79 10.91 -2.58 -6.50
N LEU A 80 9.92 -1.69 -6.61
CA LEU A 80 8.56 -1.97 -7.05
C LEU A 80 8.42 -1.76 -8.57
N LYS A 81 8.51 -2.84 -9.33
CA LYS A 81 8.46 -2.85 -10.79
C LYS A 81 7.02 -2.93 -11.28
N LYS A 82 6.44 -1.79 -11.68
CA LYS A 82 5.14 -1.75 -12.37
C LYS A 82 5.26 -2.44 -13.73
N SER A 83 4.33 -3.33 -14.06
CA SER A 83 4.31 -3.96 -15.37
C SER A 83 3.90 -2.95 -16.44
N ILE A 84 4.65 -2.94 -17.53
CA ILE A 84 4.24 -2.30 -18.77
C ILE A 84 3.38 -3.33 -19.53
N VAL A 85 2.40 -2.85 -20.31
CA VAL A 85 1.36 -3.57 -21.10
C VAL A 85 1.69 -5.04 -21.44
N PRO A 86 0.73 -6.00 -21.30
CA PRO A 86 -0.72 -5.82 -21.16
C PRO A 86 -1.29 -5.74 -19.73
N PHE A 87 -0.48 -5.91 -18.68
CA PHE A 87 -0.97 -5.99 -17.29
C PHE A 87 -0.71 -4.70 -16.48
N LYS A 88 -1.35 -3.58 -16.85
CA LYS A 88 -1.13 -2.26 -16.21
C LYS A 88 -1.38 -2.23 -14.69
N ASP A 89 -2.11 -3.20 -14.16
CA ASP A 89 -2.53 -3.24 -12.76
C ASP A 89 -1.69 -4.17 -11.88
N THR A 90 -0.47 -4.48 -12.30
CA THR A 90 0.40 -5.38 -11.56
C THR A 90 1.75 -4.77 -11.24
N VAL A 91 2.28 -5.12 -10.06
CA VAL A 91 3.58 -4.66 -9.56
C VAL A 91 4.33 -5.88 -9.06
N THR A 92 5.60 -5.98 -9.45
CA THR A 92 6.48 -7.05 -8.97
C THR A 92 7.53 -6.51 -8.03
N LEU A 93 7.92 -7.33 -7.05
CA LEU A 93 9.00 -7.05 -6.12
C LEU A 93 9.77 -8.34 -5.82
N GLU A 94 10.96 -8.17 -5.27
CA GLU A 94 11.82 -9.26 -4.82
C GLU A 94 12.17 -9.05 -3.35
N ASP A 95 12.30 -10.15 -2.61
CA ASP A 95 12.88 -10.11 -1.27
C ASP A 95 14.42 -10.24 -1.33
N HIS A 96 15.06 -10.16 -0.17
CA HIS A 96 16.51 -10.34 -0.02
C HIS A 96 17.05 -11.69 -0.51
N ALA A 97 16.21 -12.73 -0.60
CA ALA A 97 16.57 -14.06 -1.07
C ALA A 97 16.32 -14.23 -2.59
N GLY A 98 15.87 -13.16 -3.28
CA GLY A 98 15.53 -13.19 -4.70
C GLY A 98 14.19 -13.88 -5.01
N ARG A 99 13.37 -14.16 -3.99
CA ARG A 99 12.01 -14.67 -4.19
C ARG A 99 11.16 -13.57 -4.80
N LYS A 100 10.50 -13.89 -5.91
CA LYS A 100 9.66 -12.94 -6.65
C LYS A 100 8.24 -12.94 -6.12
N TYR A 101 7.64 -11.77 -6.04
CA TYR A 101 6.24 -11.58 -5.67
C TYR A 101 5.56 -10.62 -6.63
N LYS A 102 4.24 -10.75 -6.74
CA LYS A 102 3.42 -9.97 -7.67
C LYS A 102 2.14 -9.48 -7.01
N TRP A 103 2.06 -8.18 -6.77
CA TRP A 103 0.81 -7.49 -6.49
C TRP A 103 -0.04 -7.47 -7.75
N LYS A 104 -1.30 -7.87 -7.62
CA LYS A 104 -2.38 -7.64 -8.59
C LYS A 104 -3.37 -6.65 -7.99
N GLY A 105 -4.20 -6.03 -8.84
CA GLY A 105 -5.24 -5.10 -8.40
C GLY A 105 -4.75 -3.68 -8.13
N ASN A 106 -3.61 -3.28 -8.72
CA ASN A 106 -3.07 -1.92 -8.63
C ASN A 106 -3.79 -0.91 -9.55
N GLY A 107 -5.06 -1.17 -9.88
CA GLY A 107 -5.90 -0.33 -10.72
C GLY A 107 -7.05 0.32 -9.93
N PRO A 108 -7.67 1.39 -10.43
CA PRO A 108 -8.81 2.04 -9.77
C PRO A 108 -9.93 1.05 -9.45
N GLY A 109 -10.51 1.13 -8.26
CA GLY A 109 -11.62 0.26 -7.83
C GLY A 109 -11.23 -1.20 -7.50
N LEU A 110 -10.06 -1.67 -7.91
CA LEU A 110 -9.57 -3.03 -7.59
C LEU A 110 -9.05 -3.12 -6.15
N SER A 111 -8.87 -4.36 -5.67
CA SER A 111 -8.30 -4.65 -4.34
C SER A 111 -6.96 -5.36 -4.50
N PHE A 112 -5.99 -4.99 -3.68
CA PHE A 112 -4.66 -5.55 -3.74
C PHE A 112 -4.62 -7.01 -3.30
N GLU A 113 -3.98 -7.86 -4.10
CA GLU A 113 -3.67 -9.23 -3.75
C GLU A 113 -2.22 -9.54 -4.12
N LEU A 114 -1.46 -10.09 -3.19
CA LEU A 114 -0.06 -10.47 -3.40
C LEU A 114 0.06 -11.96 -3.66
N TYR A 115 0.76 -12.31 -4.72
CA TYR A 115 1.05 -13.68 -5.11
C TYR A 115 2.55 -13.94 -5.08
N ARG A 116 2.96 -15.18 -4.82
CA ARG A 116 4.34 -15.59 -5.10
C ARG A 116 4.55 -15.71 -6.61
N GLY A 117 5.79 -15.64 -7.06
CA GLY A 117 6.14 -15.76 -8.48
C GLY A 117 5.88 -17.17 -9.03
N ASP A 118 6.00 -18.18 -8.17
CA ASP A 118 5.77 -19.60 -8.46
C ASP A 118 4.30 -20.04 -8.31
N ASP A 119 3.50 -19.33 -7.49
CA ASP A 119 2.08 -19.60 -7.28
C ASP A 119 1.20 -18.39 -7.65
N LYS A 120 0.49 -18.52 -8.78
CA LYS A 120 -0.39 -17.47 -9.32
C LYS A 120 -1.86 -17.63 -8.93
N ILE A 121 -2.19 -18.70 -8.20
CA ILE A 121 -3.57 -19.11 -7.88
C ILE A 121 -3.93 -18.67 -6.48
N GLN A 122 -3.06 -18.92 -5.49
CA GLN A 122 -3.33 -18.58 -4.10
C GLN A 122 -2.52 -17.35 -3.68
N PRO A 123 -3.19 -16.22 -3.37
CA PRO A 123 -2.48 -15.07 -2.83
C PRO A 123 -2.06 -15.31 -1.38
N ILE A 124 -0.89 -14.79 -1.03
CA ILE A 124 -0.30 -14.83 0.32
C ILE A 124 -0.70 -13.62 1.17
N ALA A 125 -1.20 -12.56 0.53
CA ALA A 125 -1.83 -11.44 1.22
C ALA A 125 -2.96 -10.80 0.40
N ARG A 126 -3.96 -10.26 1.08
CA ARG A 126 -5.12 -9.58 0.47
C ARG A 126 -5.50 -8.34 1.25
N PHE A 127 -5.79 -7.25 0.54
CA PHE A 127 -6.32 -6.03 1.13
C PHE A 127 -7.84 -5.98 0.99
N LEU A 128 -8.52 -5.80 2.12
CA LEU A 128 -9.94 -5.49 2.19
C LEU A 128 -10.12 -4.03 2.54
N LYS A 129 -10.72 -3.27 1.62
CA LYS A 129 -11.07 -1.86 1.83
C LYS A 129 -12.11 -1.74 2.94
N SER A 130 -12.07 -0.62 3.66
CA SER A 130 -13.15 -0.22 4.55
C SER A 130 -14.48 -0.17 3.77
N ARG A 131 -15.55 -0.66 4.37
CA ARG A 131 -16.89 -0.67 3.77
C ARG A 131 -17.92 -0.20 4.78
N ARG A 132 -18.88 0.58 4.29
CA ARG A 132 -20.10 0.89 5.05
C ARG A 132 -20.95 -0.37 5.12
N THR A 133 -21.32 -0.76 6.32
CA THR A 133 -22.19 -1.90 6.58
C THR A 133 -23.67 -1.48 6.51
N ALA A 134 -24.56 -2.47 6.55
CA ALA A 134 -26.01 -2.24 6.45
C ALA A 134 -26.55 -1.40 7.61
N ASP A 135 -25.92 -1.49 8.78
CA ASP A 135 -26.19 -0.72 10.00
C ASP A 135 -25.54 0.68 10.00
N LEU A 136 -25.04 1.15 8.84
CA LEU A 136 -24.37 2.45 8.67
C LEU A 136 -23.07 2.63 9.46
N THR A 137 -22.53 1.55 10.03
CA THR A 137 -21.19 1.56 10.62
C THR A 137 -20.14 1.32 9.53
N TYR A 138 -18.87 1.58 9.85
CA TYR A 138 -17.76 1.39 8.93
C TYR A 138 -16.89 0.26 9.43
N THR A 139 -16.68 -0.75 8.58
CA THR A 139 -15.60 -1.72 8.81
C THR A 139 -14.25 -1.05 8.58
N LEU A 140 -13.28 -1.36 9.43
CA LEU A 140 -11.91 -0.92 9.24
C LEU A 140 -11.27 -1.67 8.07
N ALA A 141 -10.31 -1.04 7.41
CA ALA A 141 -9.58 -1.68 6.34
C ALA A 141 -8.63 -2.76 6.92
N GLN A 142 -8.49 -3.88 6.22
CA GLN A 142 -7.73 -5.03 6.69
C GLN A 142 -6.73 -5.52 5.65
N LEU A 143 -5.57 -5.97 6.12
CA LEU A 143 -4.58 -6.69 5.34
C LEU A 143 -4.44 -8.10 5.92
N ILE A 144 -4.88 -9.09 5.14
CA ILE A 144 -4.98 -10.49 5.57
C ILE A 144 -3.82 -11.28 4.99
N PHE A 145 -3.20 -12.14 5.79
CA PHE A 145 -2.03 -12.95 5.44
C PHE A 145 -2.34 -14.44 5.55
N ASP A 146 -1.68 -15.25 4.73
CA ASP A 146 -1.46 -16.66 5.04
C ASP A 146 -0.10 -16.86 5.72
N GLU A 147 0.19 -18.10 6.14
CA GLU A 147 1.46 -18.46 6.80
C GLU A 147 2.69 -18.07 5.96
N ARG A 148 2.60 -18.16 4.63
CA ARG A 148 3.69 -17.81 3.70
C ARG A 148 3.87 -16.29 3.60
N GLY A 149 2.78 -15.55 3.70
CA GLY A 149 2.78 -14.10 3.74
C GLY A 149 3.38 -13.56 5.03
N GLU A 150 3.15 -14.25 6.15
CA GLU A 150 3.72 -13.87 7.44
C GLU A 150 5.26 -13.90 7.43
N GLU A 151 5.89 -14.85 6.72
CA GLU A 151 7.35 -14.92 6.56
C GLU A 151 7.97 -13.62 6.01
N ILE A 152 7.22 -12.87 5.22
CA ILE A 152 7.67 -11.61 4.59
C ILE A 152 6.78 -10.43 4.99
N ARG A 153 6.13 -10.51 6.16
CA ARG A 153 5.10 -9.57 6.63
C ARG A 153 5.52 -8.11 6.46
N ASP A 154 6.72 -7.75 6.92
CA ASP A 154 7.24 -6.38 6.84
C ASP A 154 7.31 -5.90 5.39
N LEU A 155 7.80 -6.73 4.48
CA LEU A 155 7.91 -6.41 3.05
C LEU A 155 6.53 -6.19 2.42
N ILE A 156 5.54 -7.01 2.79
CA ILE A 156 4.15 -6.86 2.35
C ILE A 156 3.57 -5.55 2.85
N VAL A 157 3.70 -5.26 4.15
CA VAL A 157 3.19 -4.01 4.76
C VAL A 157 3.80 -2.79 4.09
N ILE A 158 5.13 -2.74 3.96
CA ILE A 158 5.83 -1.60 3.35
C ILE A 158 5.40 -1.42 1.89
N SER A 159 5.42 -2.50 1.10
CA SER A 159 5.05 -2.40 -0.33
C SER A 159 3.59 -2.02 -0.52
N PHE A 160 2.68 -2.55 0.30
CA PHE A 160 1.27 -2.17 0.31
C PHE A 160 1.09 -0.67 0.59
N LEU A 161 1.74 -0.13 1.64
CA LEU A 161 1.61 1.29 2.00
C LEU A 161 2.10 2.22 0.89
N VAL A 162 3.23 1.88 0.25
CA VAL A 162 3.78 2.64 -0.88
C VAL A 162 2.84 2.62 -2.10
N LEU A 163 2.26 1.45 -2.40
CA LEU A 163 1.31 1.31 -3.51
C LEU A 163 -0.01 2.02 -3.23
N GLU A 164 -0.55 1.90 -2.03
CA GLU A 164 -1.80 2.52 -1.63
C GLU A 164 -1.68 4.05 -1.62
N LYS A 165 -0.56 4.61 -1.14
CA LYS A 165 -0.25 6.04 -1.28
C LYS A 165 -0.28 6.45 -2.75
N SER A 166 0.44 5.71 -3.60
CA SER A 166 0.52 6.02 -5.04
C SER A 166 -0.85 5.96 -5.72
N ARG A 167 -1.69 4.99 -5.34
CA ARG A 167 -3.06 4.83 -5.84
C ARG A 167 -3.93 6.04 -5.47
N ARG A 168 -3.88 6.47 -4.20
CA ARG A 168 -4.65 7.64 -3.73
C ARG A 168 -4.21 8.95 -4.37
N THR A 169 -2.90 9.14 -4.57
CA THR A 169 -2.41 10.31 -5.32
C THR A 169 -2.93 10.33 -6.75
N ALA A 170 -2.91 9.19 -7.44
CA ALA A 170 -3.42 9.09 -8.82
C ALA A 170 -4.94 9.29 -8.91
N GLU A 171 -5.71 8.73 -7.97
CA GLU A 171 -7.16 8.93 -7.88
C GLU A 171 -7.50 10.42 -7.66
N ASN A 172 -6.82 11.10 -6.73
CA ASN A 172 -7.01 12.53 -6.48
C ASN A 172 -6.64 13.39 -7.70
N SER A 173 -5.52 13.10 -8.39
CA SER A 173 -5.15 13.82 -9.61
C SER A 173 -6.18 13.62 -10.74
N THR A 174 -6.74 12.43 -10.86
CA THR A 174 -7.77 12.12 -11.88
C THR A 174 -9.08 12.84 -11.58
N MET A 175 -9.50 12.90 -10.31
CA MET A 175 -10.67 13.69 -9.88
C MET A 175 -10.47 15.18 -10.14
N ASN A 176 -9.30 15.74 -9.77
CA ASN A 176 -8.99 17.15 -10.05
C ASN A 176 -9.01 17.48 -11.55
N MET A 177 -8.54 16.57 -12.40
CA MET A 177 -8.63 16.73 -13.86
C MET A 177 -10.06 16.67 -14.37
N ALA A 178 -10.89 15.76 -13.84
CA ALA A 178 -12.30 15.65 -14.22
C ALA A 178 -13.11 16.90 -13.81
N ASP A 179 -12.85 17.44 -12.61
CA ASP A 179 -13.48 18.68 -12.13
C ASP A 179 -13.05 19.90 -12.96
N ALA A 180 -11.77 20.00 -13.33
CA ALA A 180 -11.27 21.07 -14.20
C ALA A 180 -11.91 21.02 -15.61
N GLN A 181 -12.28 19.84 -16.10
CA GLN A 181 -12.97 19.65 -17.37
C GLN A 181 -14.49 19.85 -17.28
N ALA A 182 -15.07 19.83 -16.08
CA ALA A 182 -16.50 20.03 -15.84
C ALA A 182 -16.90 21.51 -15.65
N LEU A 183 -15.94 22.44 -15.63
CA LEU A 183 -16.24 23.87 -15.63
C LEU A 183 -16.79 24.30 -17.00
N PRO A 184 -17.98 24.92 -17.08
CA PRO A 184 -18.52 25.40 -18.33
C PRO A 184 -17.59 26.49 -18.89
N SER A 185 -17.16 26.31 -20.14
CA SER A 185 -16.49 27.35 -20.90
C SER A 185 -17.44 28.54 -21.04
N PHE A 186 -17.30 29.54 -20.17
CA PHE A 186 -17.90 30.83 -20.41
C PHE A 186 -17.18 31.45 -21.61
N GLY A 187 -17.80 31.29 -22.79
CA GLY A 187 -17.40 31.98 -24.00
C GLY A 187 -17.46 33.51 -23.78
N PRO A 188 -16.61 34.28 -24.48
CA PRO A 188 -16.62 35.72 -24.36
C PRO A 188 -17.94 36.28 -24.89
N PHE A 189 -18.62 37.08 -24.07
CA PHE A 189 -19.75 37.90 -24.51
C PHE A 189 -19.23 38.99 -25.47
N GLN A 190 -19.83 39.07 -26.67
CA GLN A 190 -19.74 40.22 -27.56
C GLN A 190 -20.75 41.29 -27.16
#